data_AF-A0A1M7Q7A8-F1
#
_entry.id   AF-A0A1M7Q7A8-F1
#
_cell.length_a   1.000
_cell.length_b   1.000
_cell.length_c   1.000
_cell.angle_alpha   90.00
_cell.angle_beta   90.00
_cell.angle_gamma   90.00
#
_symmetry.space_group_name_H-M   'P 1'
#
loop_
_entity.id
_entity.type
_entity.pdbx_description
1 polymer ?
#
loop_
_entity_poly.entity_id
_entity_poly.type
_entity_poly.pdbx_seq_one_letter_code
_entity_poly.pdbx_strand_id
1 'polypeptide(L)'
;MATTTAQIQQLYVAYLGRAADKAGLDYWSTELNATPATLTLEDLRANFVNSQPEYAAIYGGLTREDTVAKIYSNLFGRAADADGLAYWTTGGGASVSTDLLLTAFINGASAADSQTVTNKVLVSEVYTNAAGTNFLAADAASIISGVTTNASISTALDKLTDGSLSGIAVPAGISALKADIAADAAVTAFETNNVATLKALSAELATLSTTGDKAGVIGDTTASTATTYAAQATALEAAITTARDNGTLNTETLTTKLTADTKTLATARTDYLTSDTTAVDKINAYDAAVKAVAANQGAAQGDIDQANGTFAAYVSNSANSAAYTKALSDAGLASTTTAADIYTTLSAAGTTDATISKITTAFASISEFSAVKTVAALEHSEAVAAASLSTAGTALTGSGATWKTAYDAVTEDNTLLTASKAVDALEAKYTVTDTAHDSLVSTATSTQTAVDNNATLLPVAANAGTANADVFHFTSAIAQTNDVAINFAAKDSLFLGEGYTLNSTATVDATTGFITGGNNNALEVFFVKDTVSGNVQAIVETSVTGSTTAVLGATVAGSATDGAAVITLTGVTDVSQVSFANGVISHVA
;
A
#
# COMPACT_ATOMS: atom_id res chain seq x y z
N MET A 1 2.60 13.51 3.12
CA MET A 1 3.10 12.30 3.81
C MET A 1 4.62 12.36 3.78
N ALA A 2 5.30 11.79 4.78
CA ALA A 2 6.75 11.66 4.75
C ALA A 2 7.16 10.79 3.55
N THR A 3 8.26 11.15 2.87
CA THR A 3 8.80 10.37 1.76
C THR A 3 9.66 9.24 2.34
N THR A 4 9.49 8.03 1.84
CA THR A 4 10.11 6.83 2.42
C THR A 4 11.43 6.51 1.73
N THR A 5 12.33 5.81 2.44
CA THR A 5 13.59 5.29 1.86
C THR A 5 13.32 4.38 0.66
N ALA A 6 12.23 3.62 0.68
CA ALA A 6 11.80 2.78 -0.43
C ALA A 6 11.53 3.58 -1.72
N GLN A 7 10.89 4.76 -1.62
CA GLN A 7 10.66 5.62 -2.79
C GLN A 7 11.97 6.18 -3.38
N ILE A 8 12.96 6.46 -2.51
CA ILE A 8 14.29 6.89 -2.95
C ILE A 8 15.02 5.71 -3.62
N GLN A 9 14.97 4.52 -3.03
CA GLN A 9 15.55 3.31 -3.61
C GLN A 9 14.96 2.95 -4.98
N GLN A 10 13.65 3.14 -5.18
CA GLN A 10 13.02 2.95 -6.50
C GLN A 10 13.70 3.80 -7.58
N LEU A 11 14.15 5.02 -7.26
CA LEU A 11 14.86 5.88 -8.20
C LEU A 11 16.27 5.35 -8.53
N TYR A 12 17.01 4.92 -7.50
CA TYR A 12 18.32 4.30 -7.68
C TYR A 12 18.22 3.01 -8.52
N VAL A 13 17.25 2.15 -8.20
CA VAL A 13 16.98 0.92 -8.97
C VAL A 13 16.61 1.26 -10.41
N ALA A 14 15.64 2.14 -10.63
CA ALA A 14 15.13 2.43 -11.98
C ALA A 14 16.16 3.10 -12.87
N TYR A 15 16.75 4.18 -12.39
CA TYR A 15 17.61 5.02 -13.21
C TYR A 15 19.06 4.53 -13.17
N LEU A 16 19.59 4.11 -12.03
CA LEU A 16 21.00 3.74 -11.93
C LEU A 16 21.24 2.23 -11.99
N GLY A 17 20.19 1.40 -11.86
CA GLY A 17 20.32 -0.06 -11.95
C GLY A 17 21.07 -0.67 -10.77
N ARG A 18 21.08 0.00 -9.61
CA ARG A 18 21.78 -0.42 -8.40
C ARG A 18 21.09 0.10 -7.15
N ALA A 19 21.42 -0.47 -5.99
CA ALA A 19 21.03 0.08 -4.69
C ALA A 19 21.69 1.45 -4.41
N ALA A 20 21.07 2.26 -3.55
CA ALA A 20 21.64 3.50 -3.04
C ALA A 20 22.90 3.25 -2.19
N ASP A 21 23.76 4.26 -2.08
CA ASP A 21 24.75 4.30 -1.01
C ASP A 21 24.13 4.92 0.25
N LYS A 22 24.66 4.57 1.44
CA LYS A 22 24.05 4.97 2.71
C LYS A 22 24.03 6.49 2.91
N ALA A 23 25.14 7.16 2.59
CA ALA A 23 25.25 8.61 2.75
C ALA A 23 24.28 9.36 1.83
N GLY A 24 24.14 8.92 0.58
CA GLY A 24 23.18 9.46 -0.38
C GLY A 24 21.73 9.23 0.05
N LEU A 25 21.39 8.00 0.48
CA LEU A 25 20.05 7.68 0.98
C LEU A 25 19.66 8.56 2.18
N ASP A 26 20.57 8.71 3.14
CA ASP A 26 20.36 9.53 4.34
C ASP A 26 20.21 11.01 4.01
N TYR A 27 21.04 11.53 3.08
CA TYR A 27 20.95 12.91 2.61
C TYR A 27 19.58 13.18 1.99
N TRP A 28 19.16 12.37 1.02
CA TRP A 28 17.87 12.56 0.36
C TRP A 28 16.70 12.44 1.34
N SER A 29 16.74 11.44 2.22
CA SER A 29 15.71 11.26 3.25
C SER A 29 15.61 12.47 4.17
N THR A 30 16.74 13.06 4.56
CA THR A 30 16.79 14.26 5.41
C THR A 30 16.18 15.47 4.71
N GLU A 31 16.56 15.74 3.46
CA GLU A 31 16.05 16.89 2.70
C GLU A 31 14.54 16.77 2.40
N LEU A 32 14.08 15.57 2.05
CA LEU A 32 12.67 15.29 1.75
C LEU A 32 11.76 15.35 2.99
N ASN A 33 12.30 15.06 4.17
CA ASN A 33 11.55 14.97 5.42
C ASN A 33 11.85 16.10 6.42
N ALA A 34 12.64 17.10 6.02
CA ALA A 34 12.85 18.31 6.81
C ALA A 34 11.52 19.02 7.11
N THR A 35 11.48 19.85 8.16
CA THR A 35 10.29 20.64 8.51
C THR A 35 10.64 22.14 8.55
N PRO A 36 10.30 22.92 7.50
CA PRO A 36 9.65 22.49 6.26
C PRO A 36 10.57 21.66 5.35
N ALA A 37 9.99 20.85 4.45
CA ALA A 37 10.76 20.05 3.51
C ALA A 37 11.58 20.96 2.60
N THR A 38 12.87 20.65 2.40
CA THR A 38 13.78 21.46 1.58
C THR A 38 13.69 21.05 0.10
N LEU A 39 13.29 19.81 -0.18
CA LEU A 39 13.03 19.26 -1.50
C LEU A 39 11.73 18.45 -1.51
N THR A 40 11.11 18.34 -2.69
CA THR A 40 10.01 17.40 -2.95
C THR A 40 10.48 16.15 -3.67
N LEU A 41 9.67 15.08 -3.68
CA LEU A 41 10.00 13.87 -4.44
C LEU A 41 10.08 14.16 -5.95
N GLU A 42 9.25 15.08 -6.45
CA GLU A 42 9.32 15.63 -7.80
C GLU A 42 10.70 16.24 -8.09
N ASP A 43 11.21 17.08 -7.17
CA ASP A 43 12.53 17.70 -7.31
C ASP A 43 13.63 16.65 -7.35
N LEU A 44 13.53 15.61 -6.51
CA LEU A 44 14.48 14.50 -6.52
C LEU A 44 14.47 13.73 -7.85
N ARG A 45 13.28 13.42 -8.41
CA ARG A 45 13.16 12.76 -9.71
C ARG A 45 13.81 13.58 -10.82
N ALA A 46 13.51 14.89 -10.85
CA ALA A 46 14.10 15.81 -11.81
C ALA A 46 15.63 15.91 -11.62
N ASN A 47 16.11 15.89 -10.38
CA ASN A 47 17.53 15.94 -10.06
C ASN A 47 18.29 14.72 -10.60
N PHE A 48 17.74 13.51 -10.43
CA PHE A 48 18.32 12.27 -10.97
C PHE A 48 18.59 12.35 -12.47
N VAL A 49 17.60 12.81 -13.24
CA VAL A 49 17.70 12.87 -14.70
C VAL A 49 18.56 14.03 -15.19
N ASN A 50 18.48 15.19 -14.54
CA ASN A 50 19.07 16.42 -15.06
C ASN A 50 20.41 16.81 -14.44
N SER A 51 20.73 16.29 -13.25
CA SER A 51 21.87 16.76 -12.45
C SER A 51 22.87 15.67 -12.05
N GLN A 52 22.50 14.39 -12.08
CA GLN A 52 23.39 13.31 -11.65
C GLN A 52 24.38 12.91 -12.75
N PRO A 53 25.70 13.00 -12.52
CA PRO A 53 26.71 12.62 -13.51
C PRO A 53 26.63 11.15 -13.93
N GLU A 54 26.27 10.27 -12.98
CA GLU A 54 26.12 8.84 -13.24
C GLU A 54 24.95 8.57 -14.20
N TYR A 55 23.82 9.26 -14.03
CA TYR A 55 22.71 9.20 -14.98
C TYR A 55 23.15 9.64 -16.38
N ALA A 56 23.83 10.79 -16.48
CA ALA A 56 24.33 11.30 -17.76
C ALA A 56 25.32 10.32 -18.43
N ALA A 57 26.13 9.59 -17.66
CA ALA A 57 27.02 8.56 -18.19
C ALA A 57 26.27 7.31 -18.68
N ILE A 58 25.18 6.94 -18.01
CA ILE A 58 24.37 5.75 -18.30
C ILE A 58 23.44 5.96 -19.51
N TYR A 59 22.88 7.16 -19.67
CA TYR A 59 21.85 7.47 -20.67
C TYR A 59 22.27 8.53 -21.70
N GLY A 60 23.41 9.19 -21.53
CA GLY A 60 23.87 10.24 -22.43
C GLY A 60 23.97 9.76 -23.87
N GLY A 61 23.23 10.43 -24.77
CA GLY A 61 23.22 10.11 -26.20
C GLY A 61 22.39 8.87 -26.58
N LEU A 62 21.73 8.21 -25.63
CA LEU A 62 20.80 7.12 -25.94
C LEU A 62 19.55 7.64 -26.65
N THR A 63 18.98 6.79 -27.50
CA THR A 63 17.66 7.04 -28.07
C THR A 63 16.58 6.91 -26.99
N ARG A 64 15.37 7.41 -27.29
CA ARG A 64 14.20 7.21 -26.42
C ARG A 64 13.93 5.72 -26.19
N GLU A 65 14.04 4.92 -27.24
CA GLU A 65 13.85 3.47 -27.22
C GLU A 65 14.85 2.79 -26.28
N ASP A 66 16.15 3.08 -26.44
CA ASP A 66 17.19 2.52 -25.58
C ASP A 66 17.01 2.94 -24.12
N THR A 67 16.61 4.20 -23.88
CA THR A 67 16.32 4.71 -22.53
C THR A 67 15.17 3.93 -21.89
N VAL A 68 14.06 3.73 -22.59
CA VAL A 68 12.92 2.94 -22.11
C VAL A 68 13.33 1.50 -21.83
N ALA A 69 14.01 0.85 -22.78
CA ALA A 69 14.43 -0.54 -22.65
C ALA A 69 15.33 -0.76 -21.43
N LYS A 70 16.24 0.18 -21.17
CA LYS A 70 17.17 0.11 -20.04
C LYS A 70 16.47 0.31 -18.70
N ILE A 71 15.56 1.27 -18.60
CA ILE A 71 14.74 1.47 -17.39
C ILE A 71 13.84 0.24 -17.13
N TYR A 72 13.26 -0.36 -18.18
CA TYR A 72 12.49 -1.61 -18.08
C TYR A 72 13.33 -2.76 -17.49
N SER A 73 14.53 -2.97 -18.03
CA SER A 73 15.44 -3.99 -17.53
C SER A 73 15.82 -3.74 -16.07
N ASN A 74 16.12 -2.49 -15.73
CA ASN A 74 16.49 -2.09 -14.38
C ASN A 74 15.35 -2.30 -13.37
N LEU A 75 14.14 -1.87 -13.69
CA LEU A 75 12.96 -2.03 -12.83
C LEU A 75 12.48 -3.47 -12.79
N PHE A 76 12.12 -4.03 -13.93
CA PHE A 76 11.36 -5.28 -14.02
C PHE A 76 12.21 -6.52 -14.31
N GLY A 77 13.52 -6.36 -14.55
CA GLY A 77 14.40 -7.49 -14.84
C GLY A 77 14.11 -8.19 -16.17
N ARG A 78 13.35 -7.54 -17.06
CA ARG A 78 12.95 -8.06 -18.37
C ARG A 78 12.87 -6.92 -19.39
N ALA A 79 12.85 -7.29 -20.68
CA ALA A 79 12.55 -6.34 -21.74
C ALA A 79 11.06 -5.94 -21.75
N ALA A 80 10.78 -4.73 -22.25
CA ALA A 80 9.43 -4.35 -22.65
C ALA A 80 8.95 -5.25 -23.79
N ASP A 81 7.68 -5.60 -23.80
CA ASP A 81 7.06 -6.22 -24.97
C ASP A 81 6.96 -5.20 -26.12
N ALA A 82 6.74 -5.70 -27.34
CA ALA A 82 6.75 -4.86 -28.54
C ALA A 82 5.71 -3.73 -28.50
N ASP A 83 4.52 -4.00 -27.98
CA ASP A 83 3.43 -3.02 -27.92
C ASP A 83 3.69 -1.98 -26.83
N GLY A 84 4.17 -2.41 -25.66
CA GLY A 84 4.60 -1.54 -24.58
C GLY A 84 5.75 -0.62 -25.00
N LEU A 85 6.77 -1.16 -25.67
CA LEU A 85 7.88 -0.36 -26.18
C LEU A 85 7.40 0.67 -27.22
N ALA A 86 6.51 0.28 -28.14
CA ALA A 86 5.91 1.19 -29.12
C ALA A 86 5.11 2.31 -28.43
N TYR A 87 4.34 1.98 -27.40
CA TYR A 87 3.56 2.95 -26.62
C TYR A 87 4.43 4.04 -25.99
N TRP A 88 5.57 3.68 -25.40
CA TRP A 88 6.48 4.62 -24.73
C TRP A 88 7.38 5.41 -25.69
N THR A 89 7.61 4.91 -26.89
CA THR A 89 8.52 5.52 -27.87
C THR A 89 7.80 6.40 -28.89
N THR A 90 6.65 5.96 -29.37
CA THR A 90 5.91 6.63 -30.47
C THR A 90 4.43 6.83 -30.18
N GLY A 91 3.87 6.10 -29.20
CA GLY A 91 2.46 6.20 -28.80
C GLY A 91 2.18 7.28 -27.74
N GLY A 92 1.12 7.08 -26.96
CA GLY A 92 0.66 8.05 -25.95
C GLY A 92 1.66 8.31 -24.81
N GLY A 93 2.60 7.38 -24.58
CA GLY A 93 3.67 7.53 -23.60
C GLY A 93 4.90 8.32 -24.10
N ALA A 94 4.97 8.65 -25.40
CA ALA A 94 6.13 9.30 -26.00
C ALA A 94 6.41 10.70 -25.42
N SER A 95 5.37 11.43 -24.99
CA SER A 95 5.48 12.77 -24.40
C SER A 95 5.77 12.77 -22.90
N VAL A 96 5.76 11.61 -22.23
CA VAL A 96 6.11 11.51 -20.81
C VAL A 96 7.60 11.78 -20.66
N SER A 97 7.94 12.79 -19.86
CA SER A 97 9.34 13.14 -19.59
C SER A 97 10.05 12.02 -18.83
N THR A 98 11.36 11.89 -19.05
CA THR A 98 12.12 10.74 -18.53
C THR A 98 12.09 10.65 -17.01
N ASP A 99 12.04 11.77 -16.30
CA ASP A 99 11.94 11.84 -14.83
C ASP A 99 10.60 11.30 -14.29
N LEU A 100 9.54 11.31 -15.11
CA LEU A 100 8.22 10.79 -14.77
C LEU A 100 7.98 9.34 -15.21
N LEU A 101 8.91 8.75 -15.97
CA LEU A 101 8.75 7.38 -16.45
C LEU A 101 8.64 6.36 -15.33
N LEU A 102 9.43 6.51 -14.26
CA LEU A 102 9.33 5.62 -13.10
C LEU A 102 7.89 5.56 -12.57
N THR A 103 7.29 6.72 -12.31
CA THR A 103 5.92 6.81 -11.81
C THR A 103 4.94 6.20 -12.79
N ALA A 104 5.08 6.49 -14.08
CA ALA A 104 4.21 5.94 -15.11
C ALA A 104 4.35 4.41 -15.23
N PHE A 105 5.56 3.87 -15.12
CA PHE A 105 5.83 2.44 -15.20
C PHE A 105 5.32 1.69 -13.98
N ILE A 106 5.53 2.23 -12.77
CA ILE A 106 4.98 1.64 -11.54
C ILE A 106 3.44 1.63 -11.61
N ASN A 107 2.81 2.72 -12.07
CA ASN A 107 1.35 2.79 -12.18
C ASN A 107 0.77 1.85 -13.26
N GLY A 108 1.55 1.54 -14.29
CA GLY A 108 1.18 0.62 -15.37
C GLY A 108 1.73 -0.79 -15.22
N ALA A 109 2.39 -1.11 -14.11
CA ALA A 109 3.06 -2.39 -13.90
C ALA A 109 2.05 -3.52 -13.71
N SER A 110 2.37 -4.70 -14.27
CA SER A 110 1.65 -5.93 -13.92
C SER A 110 1.94 -6.34 -12.47
N ALA A 111 1.16 -7.27 -11.91
CA ALA A 111 1.40 -7.78 -10.55
C ALA A 111 2.83 -8.35 -10.38
N ALA A 112 3.34 -9.08 -11.39
CA ALA A 112 4.69 -9.62 -11.36
C ALA A 112 5.79 -8.54 -11.45
N ASP A 113 5.54 -7.49 -12.23
CA ASP A 113 6.45 -6.35 -12.36
C ASP A 113 6.51 -5.55 -11.05
N SER A 114 5.35 -5.28 -10.44
CA SER A 114 5.25 -4.63 -9.13
C SER A 114 5.98 -5.43 -8.05
N GLN A 115 5.82 -6.77 -8.04
CA GLN A 115 6.57 -7.65 -7.14
C GLN A 115 8.08 -7.54 -7.38
N THR A 116 8.53 -7.54 -8.64
CA THR A 116 9.95 -7.41 -8.97
C THR A 116 10.55 -6.10 -8.45
N VAL A 117 9.85 -4.98 -8.63
CA VAL A 117 10.30 -3.67 -8.12
C VAL A 117 10.38 -3.69 -6.59
N THR A 118 9.36 -4.18 -5.90
CA THR A 118 9.35 -4.31 -4.44
C THR A 118 10.52 -5.17 -3.95
N ASN A 119 10.77 -6.32 -4.57
CA ASN A 119 11.85 -7.22 -4.18
C ASN A 119 13.23 -6.59 -4.37
N LYS A 120 13.44 -5.87 -5.47
CA LYS A 120 14.69 -5.13 -5.71
C LYS A 120 14.89 -3.99 -4.72
N VAL A 121 13.83 -3.26 -4.39
CA VAL A 121 13.88 -2.17 -3.40
C VAL A 121 14.23 -2.73 -2.02
N LEU A 122 13.61 -3.82 -1.61
CA LEU A 122 13.95 -4.53 -0.38
C LEU A 122 15.44 -4.90 -0.34
N VAL A 123 15.92 -5.65 -1.34
CA VAL A 123 17.32 -6.08 -1.42
C VAL A 123 18.26 -4.86 -1.42
N SER A 124 17.83 -3.75 -2.03
CA SER A 124 18.59 -2.49 -2.02
C SER A 124 18.69 -1.89 -0.63
N GLU A 125 17.59 -1.83 0.14
CA GLU A 125 17.60 -1.33 1.52
C GLU A 125 18.53 -2.17 2.41
N VAL A 126 18.46 -3.51 2.28
CA VAL A 126 19.34 -4.43 3.01
C VAL A 126 20.80 -4.16 2.66
N TYR A 127 21.12 -4.14 1.37
CA TYR A 127 22.48 -3.89 0.90
C TYR A 127 23.02 -2.54 1.39
N THR A 128 22.23 -1.48 1.24
CA THR A 128 22.63 -0.10 1.55
C THR A 128 23.04 0.02 3.03
N ASN A 129 22.27 -0.59 3.91
CA ASN A 129 22.57 -0.62 5.33
C ASN A 129 23.80 -1.50 5.62
N ALA A 130 23.87 -2.70 5.03
CA ALA A 130 24.99 -3.61 5.25
C ALA A 130 26.34 -3.05 4.74
N ALA A 131 26.32 -2.33 3.63
CA ALA A 131 27.50 -1.77 2.99
C ALA A 131 28.08 -0.58 3.77
N GLY A 132 27.22 0.30 4.28
CA GLY A 132 27.63 1.50 5.01
C GLY A 132 28.71 2.30 4.25
N THR A 133 29.85 2.53 4.89
CA THR A 133 31.02 3.23 4.30
C THR A 133 31.81 2.37 3.32
N ASN A 134 31.58 1.06 3.27
CA ASN A 134 32.25 0.13 2.36
C ASN A 134 31.48 -0.09 1.05
N PHE A 135 30.52 0.79 0.75
CA PHE A 135 29.73 0.77 -0.47
C PHE A 135 30.60 0.71 -1.73
N LEU A 136 30.25 -0.20 -2.65
CA LEU A 136 30.79 -0.27 -4.00
C LEU A 136 29.64 -0.34 -5.01
N ALA A 137 29.63 0.55 -6.01
CA ALA A 137 28.54 0.61 -6.99
C ALA A 137 28.36 -0.71 -7.79
N ALA A 138 29.46 -1.44 -8.01
CA ALA A 138 29.41 -2.75 -8.67
C ALA A 138 28.70 -3.81 -7.82
N ASP A 139 28.98 -3.84 -6.52
CA ASP A 139 28.32 -4.74 -5.56
C ASP A 139 26.84 -4.39 -5.43
N ALA A 140 26.52 -3.09 -5.37
CA ALA A 140 25.16 -2.56 -5.32
C ALA A 140 24.31 -2.92 -6.55
N ALA A 141 24.93 -2.99 -7.73
CA ALA A 141 24.28 -3.46 -8.97
C ALA A 141 24.16 -4.99 -8.97
N SER A 142 25.23 -5.68 -8.55
CA SER A 142 25.30 -7.14 -8.53
C SER A 142 24.24 -7.76 -7.62
N ILE A 143 23.99 -7.16 -6.45
CA ILE A 143 23.08 -7.76 -5.48
C ILE A 143 21.62 -7.75 -5.94
N ILE A 144 21.16 -6.70 -6.61
CA ILE A 144 19.79 -6.63 -7.13
C ILE A 144 19.62 -7.30 -8.49
N SER A 145 20.72 -7.70 -9.14
CA SER A 145 20.69 -8.40 -10.41
C SER A 145 20.11 -9.80 -10.25
N GLY A 146 19.05 -10.09 -11.02
CA GLY A 146 18.33 -11.37 -10.98
C GLY A 146 17.22 -11.45 -9.92
N VAL A 147 17.00 -10.37 -9.15
CA VAL A 147 15.89 -10.29 -8.20
C VAL A 147 14.59 -10.02 -8.96
N THR A 148 13.77 -11.05 -9.13
CA THR A 148 12.49 -10.98 -9.88
C THR A 148 11.35 -11.73 -9.21
N THR A 149 11.66 -12.65 -8.30
CA THR A 149 10.71 -13.47 -7.54
C THR A 149 11.07 -13.45 -6.06
N ASN A 150 10.18 -13.87 -5.19
CA ASN A 150 10.48 -13.89 -3.75
C ASN A 150 11.61 -14.86 -3.42
N ALA A 151 11.65 -16.01 -4.09
CA ALA A 151 12.74 -16.99 -3.94
C ALA A 151 14.11 -16.38 -4.30
N SER A 152 14.16 -15.46 -5.27
CA SER A 152 15.39 -14.79 -5.67
C SER A 152 15.92 -13.78 -4.65
N ILE A 153 15.10 -13.35 -3.66
CA ILE A 153 15.58 -12.48 -2.58
C ILE A 153 16.64 -13.20 -1.76
N SER A 154 16.39 -14.44 -1.34
CA SER A 154 17.37 -15.22 -0.56
C SER A 154 18.68 -15.37 -1.33
N THR A 155 18.62 -15.74 -2.61
CA THR A 155 19.82 -15.87 -3.46
C THR A 155 20.59 -14.55 -3.62
N ALA A 156 19.87 -13.42 -3.65
CA ALA A 156 20.52 -12.12 -3.67
C ALA A 156 21.17 -11.77 -2.33
N LEU A 157 20.48 -12.02 -1.22
CA LEU A 157 21.00 -11.75 0.12
C LEU A 157 22.18 -12.66 0.48
N ASP A 158 22.25 -13.89 -0.03
CA ASP A 158 23.40 -14.78 0.12
C ASP A 158 24.72 -14.14 -0.36
N LYS A 159 24.65 -13.20 -1.32
CA LYS A 159 25.83 -12.48 -1.83
C LYS A 159 26.49 -11.58 -0.78
N LEU A 160 25.75 -11.13 0.23
CA LEU A 160 26.31 -10.40 1.38
C LEU A 160 27.28 -11.26 2.19
N THR A 161 27.29 -12.57 1.94
CA THR A 161 27.75 -13.60 2.87
C THR A 161 28.75 -14.57 2.23
N ASP A 162 28.63 -14.77 0.92
CA ASP A 162 29.42 -15.74 0.16
C ASP A 162 30.79 -15.19 -0.31
N GLY A 163 31.08 -13.93 0.04
CA GLY A 163 32.30 -13.22 -0.37
C GLY A 163 32.30 -12.72 -1.81
N SER A 164 31.17 -12.80 -2.52
CA SER A 164 31.02 -12.26 -3.88
C SER A 164 30.95 -10.74 -3.92
N LEU A 165 30.59 -10.09 -2.79
CA LEU A 165 30.58 -8.63 -2.64
C LEU A 165 31.84 -8.16 -1.93
N SER A 166 32.77 -7.64 -2.71
CA SER A 166 34.11 -7.25 -2.26
C SER A 166 34.14 -6.15 -1.20
N GLY A 167 33.08 -5.34 -1.10
CA GLY A 167 32.96 -4.27 -0.11
C GLY A 167 32.49 -4.75 1.28
N ILE A 168 31.85 -5.91 1.40
CA ILE A 168 31.12 -6.31 2.63
C ILE A 168 31.61 -7.64 3.19
N ALA A 169 32.92 -7.93 3.15
CA ALA A 169 33.43 -9.19 3.68
C ALA A 169 33.09 -9.35 5.19
N VAL A 170 32.08 -10.17 5.51
CA VAL A 170 31.65 -10.50 6.87
C VAL A 170 31.51 -12.03 7.03
N PRO A 171 31.69 -12.58 8.24
CA PRO A 171 31.44 -14.00 8.49
C PRO A 171 30.03 -14.45 8.09
N ALA A 172 29.88 -15.70 7.65
CA ALA A 172 28.60 -16.28 7.19
C ALA A 172 27.48 -16.29 8.26
N GLY A 173 27.82 -16.31 9.55
CA GLY A 173 26.83 -16.17 10.63
C GLY A 173 26.27 -14.74 10.76
N ILE A 174 27.15 -13.73 10.76
CA ILE A 174 26.77 -12.30 10.80
C ILE A 174 25.81 -11.93 9.68
N SER A 175 26.10 -12.49 8.53
CA SER A 175 25.33 -12.38 7.32
C SER A 175 23.87 -12.81 7.44
N ALA A 176 23.62 -13.97 8.05
CA ALA A 176 22.25 -14.45 8.29
C ALA A 176 21.48 -13.52 9.24
N LEU A 177 22.14 -13.03 10.30
CA LEU A 177 21.56 -12.07 11.24
C LEU A 177 21.20 -10.73 10.57
N LYS A 178 22.09 -10.21 9.71
CA LYS A 178 21.84 -8.97 8.96
C LYS A 178 20.69 -9.12 7.96
N ALA A 179 20.61 -10.25 7.26
CA ALA A 179 19.53 -10.53 6.33
C ALA A 179 18.18 -10.60 7.05
N ASP A 180 18.14 -11.22 8.24
CA ASP A 180 16.94 -11.35 9.05
C ASP A 180 16.42 -10.01 9.58
N ILE A 181 17.29 -9.21 10.20
CA ILE A 181 16.96 -7.86 10.66
C ILE A 181 16.42 -7.00 9.52
N ALA A 182 17.04 -7.11 8.34
CA ALA A 182 16.64 -6.30 7.20
C ALA A 182 15.32 -6.78 6.58
N ALA A 183 15.02 -8.09 6.59
CA ALA A 183 13.74 -8.62 6.16
C ALA A 183 12.60 -8.20 7.10
N ASP A 184 12.82 -8.23 8.42
CA ASP A 184 11.84 -7.76 9.41
C ASP A 184 11.58 -6.25 9.31
N ALA A 185 12.65 -5.46 9.17
CA ALA A 185 12.55 -4.02 8.93
C ALA A 185 11.75 -3.69 7.67
N ALA A 186 11.87 -4.51 6.62
CA ALA A 186 11.15 -4.33 5.36
C ALA A 186 9.66 -4.66 5.47
N VAL A 187 9.30 -5.72 6.22
CA VAL A 187 7.90 -6.00 6.55
C VAL A 187 7.31 -4.79 7.29
N THR A 188 7.99 -4.32 8.33
CA THR A 188 7.54 -3.16 9.13
C THR A 188 7.38 -1.89 8.27
N ALA A 189 8.35 -1.61 7.39
CA ALA A 189 8.30 -0.48 6.49
C ALA A 189 7.15 -0.60 5.47
N PHE A 190 6.96 -1.78 4.89
CA PHE A 190 5.87 -2.04 3.95
C PHE A 190 4.51 -1.83 4.60
N GLU A 191 4.30 -2.40 5.79
CA GLU A 191 3.06 -2.27 6.55
C GLU A 191 2.74 -0.80 6.84
N THR A 192 3.73 -0.07 7.37
CA THR A 192 3.61 1.36 7.69
C THR A 192 3.22 2.19 6.47
N ASN A 193 3.85 1.92 5.32
CA ASN A 193 3.66 2.69 4.10
C ASN A 193 2.31 2.40 3.41
N ASN A 194 1.72 1.22 3.63
CA ASN A 194 0.52 0.79 2.91
C ASN A 194 -0.79 0.90 3.70
N VAL A 195 -0.77 1.31 4.98
CA VAL A 195 -2.01 1.54 5.76
C VAL A 195 -2.97 2.50 5.04
N ALA A 196 -2.45 3.62 4.55
CA ALA A 196 -3.27 4.63 3.86
C ALA A 196 -3.81 4.12 2.51
N THR A 197 -3.03 3.32 1.79
CA THR A 197 -3.42 2.68 0.53
C THR A 197 -4.61 1.74 0.74
N LEU A 198 -4.51 0.82 1.71
CA LEU A 198 -5.60 -0.12 2.01
C LEU A 198 -6.86 0.61 2.50
N LYS A 199 -6.69 1.66 3.31
CA LYS A 199 -7.80 2.50 3.75
C LYS A 199 -8.52 3.16 2.57
N ALA A 200 -7.76 3.71 1.61
CA ALA A 200 -8.31 4.33 0.41
C ALA A 200 -9.07 3.31 -0.46
N LEU A 201 -8.53 2.10 -0.63
CA LEU A 201 -9.22 1.01 -1.34
C LEU A 201 -10.53 0.62 -0.64
N SER A 202 -10.56 0.54 0.70
CA SER A 202 -11.80 0.26 1.43
C SER A 202 -12.86 1.35 1.23
N ALA A 203 -12.44 2.62 1.12
CA ALA A 203 -13.35 3.73 0.86
C ALA A 203 -13.85 3.75 -0.59
N GLU A 204 -12.99 3.37 -1.55
CA GLU A 204 -13.38 3.18 -2.94
C GLU A 204 -14.44 2.06 -3.06
N LEU A 205 -14.27 0.95 -2.34
CA LEU A 205 -15.22 -0.17 -2.33
C LEU A 205 -16.56 0.23 -1.69
N ALA A 206 -16.55 0.93 -0.56
CA ALA A 206 -17.77 1.44 0.08
C ALA A 206 -18.53 2.45 -0.81
N THR A 207 -17.81 3.26 -1.56
CA THR A 207 -18.42 4.17 -2.55
C THR A 207 -19.00 3.38 -3.72
N LEU A 208 -18.28 2.34 -4.16
CA LEU A 208 -18.74 1.44 -5.21
C LEU A 208 -20.03 0.71 -4.79
N SER A 209 -20.14 0.20 -3.56
CA SER A 209 -21.35 -0.52 -3.08
C SER A 209 -22.57 0.38 -2.81
N THR A 210 -22.42 1.70 -2.80
CA THR A 210 -23.52 2.64 -2.49
C THR A 210 -23.89 3.54 -3.65
N THR A 211 -22.89 4.12 -4.31
CA THR A 211 -23.09 5.13 -5.38
C THR A 211 -22.75 4.57 -6.75
N GLY A 212 -21.76 3.66 -6.83
CA GLY A 212 -21.38 2.98 -8.05
C GLY A 212 -22.30 1.81 -8.42
N ASP A 213 -22.91 1.19 -7.41
CA ASP A 213 -23.84 0.08 -7.52
C ASP A 213 -25.27 0.55 -7.35
N LYS A 214 -25.75 1.25 -8.36
CA LYS A 214 -27.12 1.77 -8.32
C LYS A 214 -28.18 0.68 -8.48
N ALA A 215 -27.78 -0.54 -8.87
CA ALA A 215 -28.66 -1.70 -8.96
C ALA A 215 -28.77 -2.47 -7.64
N GLY A 216 -27.95 -2.16 -6.63
CA GLY A 216 -27.92 -2.86 -5.34
C GLY A 216 -27.47 -4.33 -5.45
N VAL A 217 -26.64 -4.65 -6.44
CA VAL A 217 -26.14 -6.02 -6.68
C VAL A 217 -24.79 -6.32 -6.02
N ILE A 218 -24.01 -5.29 -5.70
CA ILE A 218 -22.80 -5.36 -4.90
C ILE A 218 -23.22 -5.35 -3.44
N GLY A 219 -22.76 -6.33 -2.66
CA GLY A 219 -23.08 -6.37 -1.24
C GLY A 219 -22.60 -5.10 -0.53
N ASP A 220 -23.42 -4.58 0.39
CA ASP A 220 -23.13 -3.33 1.10
C ASP A 220 -21.85 -3.46 1.94
N THR A 221 -20.97 -2.48 1.82
CA THR A 221 -19.68 -2.43 2.51
C THR A 221 -19.46 -1.07 3.15
N THR A 222 -18.70 -1.07 4.25
CA THR A 222 -18.32 0.16 4.94
C THR A 222 -16.81 0.36 4.89
N ALA A 223 -16.39 1.61 4.77
CA ALA A 223 -14.98 1.95 4.79
C ALA A 223 -14.37 1.62 6.16
N SER A 224 -13.21 0.99 6.16
CA SER A 224 -12.53 0.59 7.38
C SER A 224 -11.90 1.79 8.11
N THR A 225 -12.03 1.80 9.44
CA THR A 225 -11.43 2.81 10.33
C THR A 225 -10.14 2.33 11.00
N ALA A 226 -9.68 1.12 10.69
CA ALA A 226 -8.49 0.51 11.29
C ALA A 226 -7.21 1.34 11.05
N THR A 227 -6.26 1.24 11.98
CA THR A 227 -5.01 2.03 11.97
C THR A 227 -3.75 1.21 11.70
N THR A 228 -3.84 -0.13 11.69
CA THR A 228 -2.72 -1.03 11.39
C THR A 228 -2.93 -1.70 10.04
N TYR A 229 -1.83 -2.12 9.40
CA TYR A 229 -1.88 -2.83 8.12
C TYR A 229 -2.70 -4.12 8.21
N ALA A 230 -2.38 -5.00 9.17
CA ALA A 230 -3.05 -6.29 9.33
C ALA A 230 -4.57 -6.17 9.52
N ALA A 231 -5.02 -5.20 10.32
CA ALA A 231 -6.45 -4.96 10.53
C ALA A 231 -7.12 -4.36 9.29
N GLN A 232 -6.42 -3.50 8.53
CA GLN A 232 -6.92 -2.98 7.26
C GLN A 232 -7.05 -4.08 6.20
N ALA A 233 -6.03 -4.92 6.03
CA ALA A 233 -6.04 -6.03 5.08
C ALA A 233 -7.19 -7.01 5.39
N THR A 234 -7.30 -7.45 6.65
CA THR A 234 -8.39 -8.34 7.09
C THR A 234 -9.78 -7.74 6.83
N ALA A 235 -9.96 -6.45 7.12
CA ALA A 235 -11.24 -5.78 6.90
C ALA A 235 -11.57 -5.63 5.41
N LEU A 236 -10.57 -5.32 4.58
CA LEU A 236 -10.75 -5.17 3.13
C LEU A 236 -11.05 -6.52 2.46
N GLU A 237 -10.38 -7.61 2.85
CA GLU A 237 -10.67 -8.97 2.40
C GLU A 237 -12.14 -9.35 2.67
N ALA A 238 -12.60 -9.12 3.91
CA ALA A 238 -13.98 -9.38 4.31
C ALA A 238 -14.98 -8.49 3.55
N ALA A 239 -14.62 -7.22 3.30
CA ALA A 239 -15.44 -6.30 2.52
C ALA A 239 -15.52 -6.73 1.05
N ILE A 240 -14.42 -7.17 0.42
CA ILE A 240 -14.41 -7.70 -0.95
C ILE A 240 -15.29 -8.96 -1.03
N THR A 241 -15.18 -9.88 -0.08
CA THR A 241 -16.05 -11.06 0.01
C THR A 241 -17.54 -10.66 0.10
N THR A 242 -17.85 -9.65 0.89
CA THR A 242 -19.21 -9.10 1.02
C THR A 242 -19.68 -8.46 -0.29
N ALA A 243 -18.85 -7.61 -0.90
CA ALA A 243 -19.13 -6.96 -2.17
C ALA A 243 -19.39 -7.96 -3.31
N ARG A 244 -18.71 -9.11 -3.28
CA ARG A 244 -18.93 -10.23 -4.21
C ARG A 244 -20.26 -10.96 -3.98
N ASP A 245 -21.06 -10.54 -3.00
CA ASP A 245 -22.27 -11.23 -2.51
C ASP A 245 -21.99 -12.71 -2.25
N ASN A 246 -20.94 -13.00 -1.46
CA ASN A 246 -20.48 -14.35 -1.14
C ASN A 246 -20.23 -15.25 -2.38
N GLY A 247 -19.79 -14.65 -3.49
CA GLY A 247 -19.39 -15.36 -4.71
C GLY A 247 -20.43 -15.35 -5.83
N THR A 248 -21.60 -14.75 -5.63
CA THR A 248 -22.60 -14.56 -6.70
C THR A 248 -22.04 -13.69 -7.84
N LEU A 249 -21.28 -12.63 -7.52
CA LEU A 249 -20.63 -11.77 -8.52
C LEU A 249 -19.30 -12.35 -9.00
N ASN A 250 -19.39 -13.33 -9.90
CA ASN A 250 -18.24 -13.95 -10.55
C ASN A 250 -18.22 -13.63 -12.06
N THR A 251 -17.21 -12.89 -12.50
CA THR A 251 -17.08 -12.42 -13.89
C THR A 251 -17.05 -13.53 -14.92
N GLU A 252 -16.37 -14.65 -14.66
CA GLU A 252 -16.28 -15.78 -15.59
C GLU A 252 -17.64 -16.47 -15.76
N THR A 253 -18.31 -16.74 -14.64
CA THR A 253 -19.64 -17.35 -14.60
C THR A 253 -20.67 -16.46 -15.29
N LEU A 254 -20.67 -15.16 -14.98
CA LEU A 254 -21.60 -14.19 -15.55
C LEU A 254 -21.35 -13.96 -17.05
N THR A 255 -20.09 -13.96 -17.50
CA THR A 255 -19.76 -13.88 -18.93
C THR A 255 -20.32 -15.08 -19.70
N THR A 256 -20.20 -16.28 -19.12
CA THR A 256 -20.74 -17.51 -19.70
C THR A 256 -22.27 -17.46 -19.76
N LYS A 257 -22.91 -17.02 -18.67
CA LYS A 257 -24.37 -16.89 -18.58
C LYS A 257 -24.93 -15.88 -19.58
N LEU A 258 -24.34 -14.68 -19.64
CA LEU A 258 -24.73 -13.63 -20.59
C LEU A 258 -24.64 -14.10 -22.05
N THR A 259 -23.61 -14.88 -22.38
CA THR A 259 -23.44 -15.46 -23.72
C THR A 259 -24.57 -16.42 -24.07
N ALA A 260 -24.95 -17.29 -23.13
CA ALA A 260 -26.06 -18.23 -23.31
C ALA A 260 -27.41 -17.50 -23.45
N ASP A 261 -27.67 -16.52 -22.58
CA ASP A 261 -28.94 -15.80 -22.56
C ASP A 261 -29.10 -14.87 -23.78
N THR A 262 -28.00 -14.32 -24.31
CA THR A 262 -28.01 -13.57 -25.58
C THR A 262 -28.47 -14.45 -26.74
N LYS A 263 -28.08 -15.73 -26.77
CA LYS A 263 -28.54 -16.69 -27.79
C LYS A 263 -30.01 -17.04 -27.62
N THR A 264 -30.47 -17.20 -26.38
CA THR A 264 -31.88 -17.41 -26.05
C THR A 264 -32.73 -16.22 -26.50
N LEU A 265 -32.29 -15.00 -26.24
CA LEU A 265 -32.94 -13.76 -26.67
C LEU A 265 -33.05 -13.66 -28.20
N ALA A 266 -31.98 -14.00 -28.93
CA ALA A 266 -32.00 -13.99 -30.39
C ALA A 266 -33.03 -14.96 -30.98
N THR A 267 -33.16 -16.15 -30.36
CA THR A 267 -34.16 -17.16 -30.75
C THR A 267 -35.58 -16.66 -30.46
N ALA A 268 -35.84 -16.21 -29.23
CA ALA A 268 -37.14 -15.69 -28.84
C ALA A 268 -37.58 -14.47 -29.67
N ARG A 269 -36.63 -13.61 -30.07
CA ARG A 269 -36.89 -12.48 -30.97
C ARG A 269 -37.37 -12.95 -32.34
N THR A 270 -36.72 -13.97 -32.91
CA THR A 270 -37.09 -14.52 -34.22
C THR A 270 -38.50 -15.10 -34.19
N ASP A 271 -38.83 -15.85 -33.14
CA ASP A 271 -40.17 -16.42 -32.96
C ASP A 271 -41.22 -15.33 -32.78
N TYR A 272 -40.92 -14.28 -32.01
CA TYR A 272 -41.86 -13.20 -31.79
C TYR A 272 -42.16 -12.42 -33.08
N LEU A 273 -41.13 -12.05 -33.84
CA LEU A 273 -41.26 -11.38 -35.14
C LEU A 273 -42.06 -12.19 -36.16
N THR A 274 -42.00 -13.52 -36.07
CA THR A 274 -42.77 -14.41 -36.94
C THR A 274 -44.25 -14.47 -36.54
N SER A 275 -44.53 -14.36 -35.23
CA SER A 275 -45.88 -14.53 -34.67
C SER A 275 -46.73 -13.27 -34.56
N ASP A 276 -46.12 -12.07 -34.57
CA ASP A 276 -46.83 -10.80 -34.38
C ASP A 276 -46.23 -9.71 -35.30
N THR A 277 -47.05 -9.20 -36.24
CA THR A 277 -46.61 -8.17 -37.21
C THR A 277 -46.31 -6.82 -36.55
N THR A 278 -46.76 -6.59 -35.31
CA THR A 278 -46.48 -5.39 -34.51
C THR A 278 -45.34 -5.58 -33.52
N ALA A 279 -44.65 -6.73 -33.55
CA ALA A 279 -43.60 -7.08 -32.59
C ALA A 279 -42.46 -6.05 -32.55
N VAL A 280 -42.07 -5.47 -33.70
CA VAL A 280 -40.98 -4.47 -33.76
C VAL A 280 -41.31 -3.25 -32.89
N ASP A 281 -42.52 -2.72 -33.00
CA ASP A 281 -42.94 -1.52 -32.26
C ASP A 281 -43.00 -1.81 -30.75
N LYS A 282 -43.52 -2.99 -30.38
CA LYS A 282 -43.61 -3.42 -28.97
C LYS A 282 -42.23 -3.69 -28.36
N ILE A 283 -41.32 -4.32 -29.11
CA ILE A 283 -39.91 -4.51 -28.71
C ILE A 283 -39.25 -3.16 -28.47
N ASN A 284 -39.38 -2.23 -29.41
CA ASN A 284 -38.78 -0.90 -29.30
C ASN A 284 -39.36 -0.10 -28.13
N ALA A 285 -40.68 -0.19 -27.90
CA ALA A 285 -41.33 0.45 -26.76
C ALA A 285 -40.82 -0.10 -25.42
N TYR A 286 -40.64 -1.43 -25.32
CA TYR A 286 -40.11 -2.06 -24.11
C TYR A 286 -38.63 -1.72 -23.87
N ASP A 287 -37.78 -1.83 -24.91
CA ASP A 287 -36.36 -1.45 -24.85
C ASP A 287 -36.19 0.03 -24.45
N ALA A 288 -36.99 0.93 -25.02
CA ALA A 288 -36.99 2.33 -24.66
C ALA A 288 -37.41 2.56 -23.20
N ALA A 289 -38.43 1.83 -22.71
CA ALA A 289 -38.88 1.94 -21.33
C ALA A 289 -37.84 1.40 -20.33
N VAL A 290 -37.16 0.30 -20.64
CA VAL A 290 -36.04 -0.22 -19.83
C VAL A 290 -34.90 0.81 -19.77
N LYS A 291 -34.53 1.41 -20.90
CA LYS A 291 -33.52 2.48 -20.94
C LYS A 291 -33.94 3.72 -20.15
N ALA A 292 -35.23 4.06 -20.17
CA ALA A 292 -35.76 5.16 -19.39
C ALA A 292 -35.64 4.88 -17.88
N VAL A 293 -35.91 3.66 -17.42
CA VAL A 293 -35.72 3.28 -16.00
C VAL A 293 -34.25 3.40 -15.61
N ALA A 294 -33.32 2.90 -16.43
CA ALA A 294 -31.89 3.00 -16.15
C ALA A 294 -31.38 4.46 -16.10
N ALA A 295 -31.99 5.36 -16.89
CA ALA A 295 -31.62 6.77 -16.97
C ALA A 295 -32.25 7.65 -15.86
N ASN A 296 -33.40 7.25 -15.32
CA ASN A 296 -34.16 8.02 -14.34
C ASN A 296 -34.17 7.27 -13.00
N GLN A 297 -33.03 7.29 -12.32
CA GLN A 297 -32.91 6.67 -10.99
C GLN A 297 -33.38 7.64 -9.92
N GLY A 298 -34.04 7.10 -8.89
CA GLY A 298 -34.54 7.85 -7.74
C GLY A 298 -33.45 8.53 -6.94
N ALA A 299 -33.88 9.29 -5.94
CA ALA A 299 -32.98 9.92 -4.99
C ALA A 299 -32.48 8.90 -3.96
N ALA A 300 -31.27 9.11 -3.42
CA ALA A 300 -30.78 8.27 -2.33
C ALA A 300 -31.70 8.41 -1.10
N GLN A 301 -32.01 7.30 -0.42
CA GLN A 301 -32.95 7.31 0.70
C GLN A 301 -32.55 8.29 1.82
N GLY A 302 -31.26 8.42 2.11
CA GLY A 302 -30.76 9.38 3.11
C GLY A 302 -31.05 10.84 2.75
N ASP A 303 -31.01 11.18 1.45
CA ASP A 303 -31.33 12.54 0.98
C ASP A 303 -32.83 12.80 1.06
N ILE A 304 -33.66 11.79 0.73
CA ILE A 304 -35.11 11.84 0.90
C ILE A 304 -35.47 12.09 2.36
N ASP A 305 -34.89 11.30 3.28
CA ASP A 305 -35.13 11.39 4.71
C ASP A 305 -34.71 12.76 5.26
N GLN A 306 -33.54 13.26 4.86
CA GLN A 306 -33.04 14.58 5.26
C GLN A 306 -33.94 15.71 4.74
N ALA A 307 -34.30 15.68 3.45
CA ALA A 307 -35.12 16.71 2.83
C ALA A 307 -36.52 16.76 3.47
N ASN A 308 -37.17 15.60 3.61
CA ASN A 308 -38.49 15.48 4.20
C ASN A 308 -38.48 15.81 5.69
N GLY A 309 -37.46 15.39 6.44
CA GLY A 309 -37.31 15.71 7.86
C GLY A 309 -37.17 17.22 8.11
N THR A 310 -36.32 17.88 7.32
CA THR A 310 -36.11 19.34 7.41
C THR A 310 -37.39 20.11 7.08
N PHE A 311 -38.09 19.71 6.02
CA PHE A 311 -39.34 20.35 5.62
C PHE A 311 -40.47 20.10 6.64
N ALA A 312 -40.58 18.88 7.18
CA ALA A 312 -41.54 18.57 8.24
C ALA A 312 -41.31 19.39 9.52
N ALA A 313 -40.05 19.63 9.89
CA ALA A 313 -39.69 20.51 11.01
C ALA A 313 -40.09 21.96 10.75
N TYR A 314 -39.89 22.48 9.53
CA TYR A 314 -40.37 23.80 9.12
C TYR A 314 -41.89 23.92 9.27
N VAL A 315 -42.64 22.91 8.81
CA VAL A 315 -44.12 22.90 8.82
C VAL A 315 -44.69 22.82 10.24
N SER A 316 -44.02 22.09 11.13
CA SER A 316 -44.46 21.89 12.51
C SER A 316 -44.15 23.10 13.43
N ASN A 317 -43.34 24.05 12.97
CA ASN A 317 -43.08 25.28 13.68
C ASN A 317 -44.27 26.25 13.56
N SER A 318 -44.90 26.58 14.69
CA SER A 318 -46.06 27.47 14.74
C SER A 318 -45.79 28.88 14.22
N ALA A 319 -44.54 29.34 14.25
CA ALA A 319 -44.14 30.63 13.65
C ALA A 319 -44.29 30.65 12.12
N ASN A 320 -44.22 29.48 11.47
CA ASN A 320 -44.25 29.34 10.01
C ASN A 320 -45.64 29.03 9.47
N SER A 321 -46.64 28.81 10.34
CA SER A 321 -47.97 28.34 9.94
C SER A 321 -48.65 29.26 8.93
N ALA A 322 -48.51 30.58 9.05
CA ALA A 322 -49.09 31.53 8.10
C ALA A 322 -48.51 31.39 6.68
N ALA A 323 -47.18 31.23 6.57
CA ALA A 323 -46.51 31.04 5.29
C ALA A 323 -46.88 29.69 4.65
N TYR A 324 -46.92 28.63 5.46
CA TYR A 324 -47.31 27.29 4.98
C TYR A 324 -48.76 27.23 4.53
N THR A 325 -49.71 27.77 5.31
CA THR A 325 -51.13 27.82 4.93
C THR A 325 -51.34 28.66 3.67
N LYS A 326 -50.59 29.75 3.49
CA LYS A 326 -50.63 30.53 2.25
C LYS A 326 -50.15 29.69 1.05
N ALA A 327 -49.02 29.00 1.17
CA ALA A 327 -48.50 28.13 0.11
C ALA A 327 -49.48 27.00 -0.25
N LEU A 328 -50.13 26.38 0.73
CA LEU A 328 -51.20 25.39 0.49
C LEU A 328 -52.37 25.99 -0.30
N SER A 329 -52.85 27.17 0.12
CA SER A 329 -53.94 27.87 -0.57
C SER A 329 -53.57 28.24 -2.00
N ASP A 330 -52.37 28.77 -2.22
CA ASP A 330 -51.86 29.16 -3.54
C ASP A 330 -51.69 27.94 -4.46
N ALA A 331 -51.35 26.78 -3.90
CA ALA A 331 -51.29 25.49 -4.61
C ALA A 331 -52.67 24.85 -4.83
N GLY A 332 -53.72 25.35 -4.18
CA GLY A 332 -55.06 24.74 -4.20
C GLY A 332 -55.18 23.44 -3.39
N LEU A 333 -54.32 23.26 -2.38
CA LEU A 333 -54.28 22.08 -1.51
C LEU A 333 -55.14 22.28 -0.25
N ALA A 334 -55.57 21.18 0.37
CA ALA A 334 -56.35 21.22 1.60
C ALA A 334 -55.51 21.75 2.77
N SER A 335 -56.14 22.44 3.72
CA SER A 335 -55.44 22.96 4.90
C SER A 335 -54.87 21.88 5.83
N THR A 336 -55.31 20.63 5.66
CA THR A 336 -54.82 19.46 6.40
C THR A 336 -53.64 18.75 5.72
N THR A 337 -53.23 19.19 4.52
CA THR A 337 -52.13 18.58 3.78
C THR A 337 -50.81 18.75 4.54
N THR A 338 -50.14 17.63 4.79
CA THR A 338 -48.87 17.56 5.51
C THR A 338 -47.67 17.71 4.58
N ALA A 339 -46.47 17.90 5.15
CA ALA A 339 -45.22 17.87 4.40
C ALA A 339 -45.04 16.56 3.61
N ALA A 340 -45.42 15.42 4.22
CA ALA A 340 -45.34 14.10 3.60
C ALA A 340 -46.33 13.94 2.42
N ASP A 341 -47.53 14.51 2.53
CA ASP A 341 -48.51 14.51 1.44
C ASP A 341 -48.01 15.30 0.22
N ILE A 342 -47.31 16.42 0.45
CA ILE A 342 -46.71 17.22 -0.62
C ILE A 342 -45.64 16.41 -1.35
N TYR A 343 -44.72 15.78 -0.61
CA TYR A 343 -43.70 14.91 -1.20
C TYR A 343 -44.34 13.79 -2.02
N THR A 344 -45.28 13.05 -1.42
CA THR A 344 -45.99 11.93 -2.07
C THR A 344 -46.71 12.38 -3.35
N THR A 345 -47.31 13.57 -3.33
CA THR A 345 -47.97 14.12 -4.52
C THR A 345 -46.95 14.47 -5.59
N LEU A 346 -45.83 15.08 -5.25
CA LEU A 346 -44.80 15.48 -6.22
C LEU A 346 -44.08 14.28 -6.84
N SER A 347 -43.83 13.22 -6.08
CA SER A 347 -43.10 12.03 -6.54
C SER A 347 -43.97 11.02 -7.30
N ALA A 348 -45.30 11.10 -7.23
CA ALA A 348 -46.15 10.12 -7.88
C ALA A 348 -46.14 10.24 -9.42
N ALA A 349 -46.04 9.10 -10.12
CA ALA A 349 -46.03 9.03 -11.58
C ALA A 349 -47.27 9.66 -12.25
N GLY A 350 -48.43 9.57 -11.58
CA GLY A 350 -49.70 10.09 -12.10
C GLY A 350 -49.87 11.61 -11.95
N THR A 351 -48.95 12.29 -11.28
CA THR A 351 -49.05 13.74 -11.05
C THR A 351 -48.69 14.50 -12.31
N THR A 352 -49.60 15.35 -12.78
CA THR A 352 -49.38 16.12 -14.01
C THR A 352 -48.36 17.25 -13.81
N ASP A 353 -47.65 17.62 -14.88
CA ASP A 353 -46.76 18.79 -14.92
C ASP A 353 -47.44 20.07 -14.41
N ALA A 354 -48.74 20.23 -14.71
CA ALA A 354 -49.52 21.37 -14.24
C ALA A 354 -49.67 21.38 -12.70
N THR A 355 -49.87 20.21 -12.08
CA THR A 355 -49.92 20.07 -10.62
C THR A 355 -48.54 20.30 -10.00
N ILE A 356 -47.49 19.70 -10.55
CA ILE A 356 -46.11 19.89 -10.09
C ILE A 356 -45.74 21.39 -10.16
N SER A 357 -46.04 22.05 -11.28
CA SER A 357 -45.75 23.47 -11.48
C SER A 357 -46.49 24.37 -10.48
N LYS A 358 -47.77 24.07 -10.20
CA LYS A 358 -48.55 24.82 -9.18
C LYS A 358 -47.95 24.69 -7.79
N ILE A 359 -47.68 23.47 -7.33
CA ILE A 359 -47.11 23.21 -6.00
C ILE A 359 -45.72 23.86 -5.91
N THR A 360 -44.85 23.61 -6.88
CA THR A 360 -43.48 24.14 -6.84
C THR A 360 -43.41 25.67 -6.89
N THR A 361 -44.35 26.32 -7.57
CA THR A 361 -44.45 27.79 -7.58
C THR A 361 -44.98 28.33 -6.25
N ALA A 362 -46.04 27.74 -5.72
CA ALA A 362 -46.65 28.19 -4.47
C ALA A 362 -45.72 28.04 -3.26
N PHE A 363 -44.87 27.02 -3.26
CA PHE A 363 -43.91 26.74 -2.19
C PHE A 363 -42.53 27.38 -2.40
N ALA A 364 -42.32 28.12 -3.49
CA ALA A 364 -40.99 28.64 -3.88
C ALA A 364 -40.35 29.58 -2.84
N SER A 365 -41.15 30.23 -1.99
CA SER A 365 -40.66 31.11 -0.91
C SER A 365 -40.17 30.38 0.33
N ILE A 366 -40.40 29.07 0.43
CA ILE A 366 -39.98 28.24 1.58
C ILE A 366 -38.66 27.57 1.23
N SER A 367 -37.57 28.01 1.86
CA SER A 367 -36.21 27.52 1.58
C SER A 367 -36.08 26.00 1.72
N GLU A 368 -36.67 25.44 2.76
CA GLU A 368 -36.62 24.02 3.14
C GLU A 368 -37.34 23.14 2.11
N PHE A 369 -38.28 23.70 1.33
CA PHE A 369 -38.96 22.98 0.25
C PHE A 369 -38.05 22.73 -0.96
N SER A 370 -36.95 23.49 -1.13
CA SER A 370 -36.05 23.33 -2.28
C SER A 370 -35.43 21.93 -2.34
N ALA A 371 -35.06 21.37 -1.18
CA ALA A 371 -34.53 20.00 -1.10
C ALA A 371 -35.60 18.97 -1.47
N VAL A 372 -36.80 19.10 -0.90
CA VAL A 372 -37.96 18.22 -1.20
C VAL A 372 -38.31 18.24 -2.68
N LYS A 373 -38.34 19.43 -3.30
CA LYS A 373 -38.56 19.59 -4.73
C LYS A 373 -37.53 18.82 -5.56
N THR A 374 -36.26 18.86 -5.16
CA THR A 374 -35.17 18.21 -5.89
C THR A 374 -35.29 16.70 -5.82
N VAL A 375 -35.44 16.13 -4.61
CA VAL A 375 -35.57 14.68 -4.45
C VAL A 375 -36.87 14.16 -5.06
N ALA A 376 -38.00 14.86 -4.89
CA ALA A 376 -39.29 14.43 -5.45
C ALA A 376 -39.31 14.47 -6.98
N ALA A 377 -38.54 15.34 -7.63
CA ALA A 377 -38.44 15.38 -9.09
C ALA A 377 -37.68 14.16 -9.66
N LEU A 378 -36.66 13.68 -8.96
CA LEU A 378 -35.95 12.44 -9.32
C LEU A 378 -36.91 11.24 -9.18
N GLU A 379 -37.59 11.13 -8.05
CA GLU A 379 -38.57 10.08 -7.76
C GLU A 379 -39.75 10.09 -8.74
N HIS A 380 -40.23 11.28 -9.12
CA HIS A 380 -41.27 11.41 -10.14
C HIS A 380 -40.82 10.85 -11.49
N SER A 381 -39.60 11.18 -11.91
CA SER A 381 -39.04 10.72 -13.17
C SER A 381 -38.85 9.20 -13.18
N GLU A 382 -38.37 8.64 -12.08
CA GLU A 382 -38.28 7.19 -11.88
C GLU A 382 -39.66 6.52 -11.93
N ALA A 383 -40.64 7.07 -11.19
CA ALA A 383 -41.98 6.51 -11.13
C ALA A 383 -42.68 6.54 -12.51
N VAL A 384 -42.48 7.60 -13.30
CA VAL A 384 -42.98 7.70 -14.68
C VAL A 384 -42.29 6.68 -15.59
N ALA A 385 -40.98 6.49 -15.46
CA ALA A 385 -40.25 5.48 -16.22
C ALA A 385 -40.72 4.06 -15.86
N ALA A 386 -40.91 3.76 -14.58
CA ALA A 386 -41.42 2.48 -14.09
C ALA A 386 -42.86 2.20 -14.58
N ALA A 387 -43.74 3.21 -14.57
CA ALA A 387 -45.09 3.11 -15.13
C ALA A 387 -45.07 2.84 -16.64
N SER A 388 -44.15 3.47 -17.37
CA SER A 388 -43.94 3.24 -18.80
C SER A 388 -43.45 1.82 -19.09
N LEU A 389 -42.52 1.31 -18.27
CA LEU A 389 -42.01 -0.06 -18.36
C LEU A 389 -43.11 -1.09 -18.11
N SER A 390 -43.93 -0.88 -17.08
CA SER A 390 -45.09 -1.73 -16.78
C SER A 390 -46.07 -1.76 -17.96
N THR A 391 -46.40 -0.58 -18.52
CA THR A 391 -47.29 -0.46 -19.68
C THR A 391 -46.72 -1.20 -20.89
N ALA A 392 -45.46 -0.96 -21.26
CA ALA A 392 -44.82 -1.63 -22.39
C ALA A 392 -44.71 -3.16 -22.16
N GLY A 393 -44.44 -3.59 -20.92
CA GLY A 393 -44.36 -5.00 -20.54
C GLY A 393 -45.68 -5.73 -20.68
N THR A 394 -46.80 -5.12 -20.26
CA THR A 394 -48.13 -5.74 -20.39
C THR A 394 -48.60 -5.89 -21.84
N ALA A 395 -48.03 -5.12 -22.77
CA ALA A 395 -48.30 -5.26 -24.21
C ALA A 395 -47.62 -6.49 -24.85
N LEU A 396 -46.64 -7.09 -24.15
CA LEU A 396 -45.89 -8.27 -24.61
C LEU A 396 -46.57 -9.56 -24.14
N THR A 397 -47.33 -10.19 -25.03
CA THR A 397 -48.07 -11.45 -24.76
C THR A 397 -47.58 -12.60 -25.64
N GLY A 398 -47.84 -13.85 -25.25
CA GLY A 398 -47.45 -15.03 -26.05
C GLY A 398 -45.94 -15.08 -26.27
N SER A 399 -45.49 -15.21 -27.52
CA SER A 399 -44.07 -15.18 -27.87
C SER A 399 -43.38 -13.87 -27.45
N GLY A 400 -44.13 -12.76 -27.34
CA GLY A 400 -43.62 -11.50 -26.81
C GLY A 400 -43.26 -11.58 -25.32
N ALA A 401 -44.01 -12.35 -24.52
CA ALA A 401 -43.67 -12.60 -23.12
C ALA A 401 -42.40 -13.45 -23.00
N THR A 402 -42.24 -14.47 -23.85
CA THR A 402 -41.00 -15.26 -23.92
C THR A 402 -39.80 -14.39 -24.31
N TRP A 403 -39.96 -13.50 -25.29
CA TRP A 403 -38.94 -12.53 -25.65
C TRP A 403 -38.59 -11.60 -24.49
N LYS A 404 -39.60 -11.08 -23.77
CA LYS A 404 -39.42 -10.23 -22.59
C LYS A 404 -38.57 -10.92 -21.53
N THR A 405 -38.89 -12.17 -21.16
CA THR A 405 -38.13 -12.94 -20.17
C THR A 405 -36.66 -13.10 -20.59
N ALA A 406 -36.40 -13.42 -21.86
CA ALA A 406 -35.02 -13.54 -22.34
C ALA A 406 -34.30 -12.19 -22.38
N TYR A 407 -35.02 -11.10 -22.68
CA TYR A 407 -34.46 -9.74 -22.69
C TYR A 407 -34.09 -9.28 -21.28
N ASP A 408 -34.97 -9.53 -20.31
CA ASP A 408 -34.75 -9.18 -18.92
C ASP A 408 -33.54 -9.95 -18.36
N ALA A 409 -33.41 -11.24 -18.68
CA ALA A 409 -32.26 -12.06 -18.27
C ALA A 409 -30.93 -11.51 -18.82
N VAL A 410 -30.87 -11.11 -20.09
CA VAL A 410 -29.67 -10.48 -20.68
C VAL A 410 -29.36 -9.13 -20.00
N THR A 411 -30.39 -8.36 -19.67
CA THR A 411 -30.23 -7.05 -19.01
C THR A 411 -29.70 -7.22 -17.58
N GLU A 412 -30.25 -8.17 -16.84
CA GLU A 412 -29.80 -8.54 -15.49
C GLU A 412 -28.35 -9.04 -15.50
N ASP A 413 -28.03 -10.01 -16.36
CA ASP A 413 -26.68 -10.56 -16.47
C ASP A 413 -25.65 -9.50 -16.86
N ASN A 414 -25.99 -8.60 -17.76
CA ASN A 414 -25.10 -7.51 -18.15
C ASN A 414 -24.86 -6.53 -16.99
N THR A 415 -25.89 -6.28 -16.17
CA THR A 415 -25.78 -5.44 -14.97
C THR A 415 -24.87 -6.10 -13.93
N LEU A 416 -25.10 -7.38 -13.62
CA LEU A 416 -24.27 -8.18 -12.72
C LEU A 416 -22.82 -8.26 -13.21
N LEU A 417 -22.60 -8.49 -14.50
CA LEU A 417 -21.25 -8.57 -15.08
C LEU A 417 -20.51 -7.22 -14.99
N THR A 418 -21.22 -6.12 -15.20
CA THR A 418 -20.63 -4.77 -15.09
C THR A 418 -20.21 -4.49 -13.64
N ALA A 419 -21.06 -4.82 -12.68
CA ALA A 419 -20.75 -4.71 -11.26
C ALA A 419 -19.57 -5.61 -10.85
N SER A 420 -19.59 -6.88 -11.27
CA SER A 420 -18.52 -7.85 -10.98
C SER A 420 -17.16 -7.37 -11.52
N LYS A 421 -17.11 -6.80 -12.73
CA LYS A 421 -15.88 -6.20 -13.30
C LYS A 421 -15.40 -4.97 -12.54
N ALA A 422 -16.30 -4.18 -11.97
CA ALA A 422 -15.91 -3.05 -11.13
C ALA A 422 -15.25 -3.53 -9.82
N VAL A 423 -15.79 -4.61 -9.22
CA VAL A 423 -15.16 -5.27 -8.06
C VAL A 423 -13.82 -5.92 -8.46
N ASP A 424 -13.72 -6.60 -9.61
CA ASP A 424 -12.46 -7.16 -10.13
C ASP A 424 -11.35 -6.11 -10.19
N ALA A 425 -11.67 -4.91 -10.69
CA ALA A 425 -10.70 -3.84 -10.84
C ALA A 425 -10.16 -3.34 -9.48
N LEU A 426 -10.99 -3.34 -8.44
CA LEU A 426 -10.58 -2.96 -7.09
C LEU A 426 -9.81 -4.08 -6.40
N GLU A 427 -10.32 -5.31 -6.47
CA GLU A 427 -9.68 -6.50 -5.91
C GLU A 427 -8.28 -6.69 -6.50
N ALA A 428 -8.10 -6.49 -7.81
CA ALA A 428 -6.79 -6.55 -8.44
C ALA A 428 -5.77 -5.56 -7.83
N LYS A 429 -6.18 -4.34 -7.46
CA LYS A 429 -5.30 -3.38 -6.77
C LYS A 429 -4.89 -3.88 -5.39
N TYR A 430 -5.83 -4.48 -4.66
CA TYR A 430 -5.59 -5.06 -3.35
C TYR A 430 -4.69 -6.30 -3.43
N THR A 431 -4.97 -7.25 -4.33
CA THR A 431 -4.18 -8.47 -4.53
C THR A 431 -2.72 -8.18 -4.82
N VAL A 432 -2.39 -7.10 -5.56
CA VAL A 432 -1.00 -6.68 -5.80
C VAL A 432 -0.30 -6.30 -4.49
N THR A 433 -0.99 -5.56 -3.61
CA THR A 433 -0.45 -5.14 -2.31
C THR A 433 -0.31 -6.33 -1.38
N ASP A 434 -1.34 -7.17 -1.31
CA ASP A 434 -1.40 -8.35 -0.45
C ASP A 434 -0.33 -9.40 -0.83
N THR A 435 -0.23 -9.72 -2.12
CA THR A 435 0.81 -10.63 -2.64
C THR A 435 2.22 -10.10 -2.30
N ALA A 436 2.45 -8.79 -2.39
CA ALA A 436 3.74 -8.20 -2.03
C ALA A 436 4.03 -8.30 -0.53
N HIS A 437 3.03 -8.15 0.34
CA HIS A 437 3.19 -8.35 1.79
C HIS A 437 3.52 -9.80 2.13
N ASP A 438 2.75 -10.76 1.60
CA ASP A 438 2.98 -12.20 1.79
C ASP A 438 4.41 -12.62 1.38
N SER A 439 4.90 -12.01 0.31
CA SER A 439 6.26 -12.19 -0.20
C SER A 439 7.33 -11.77 0.81
N LEU A 440 7.13 -10.61 1.46
CA LEU A 440 8.03 -10.06 2.46
C LEU A 440 7.99 -10.91 3.74
N VAL A 441 6.80 -11.25 4.21
CA VAL A 441 6.60 -12.10 5.39
C VAL A 441 7.23 -13.48 5.20
N SER A 442 7.06 -14.09 4.01
CA SER A 442 7.71 -15.35 3.67
C SER A 442 9.23 -15.25 3.66
N THR A 443 9.78 -14.10 3.23
CA THR A 443 11.22 -13.84 3.24
C THR A 443 11.74 -13.73 4.67
N ALA A 444 11.10 -12.89 5.51
CA ALA A 444 11.45 -12.73 6.93
C ALA A 444 11.37 -14.07 7.69
N THR A 445 10.36 -14.89 7.40
CA THR A 445 10.25 -16.24 7.98
C THR A 445 11.43 -17.13 7.57
N SER A 446 11.86 -17.05 6.31
CA SER A 446 12.96 -17.86 5.79
C SER A 446 14.32 -17.44 6.35
N THR A 447 14.57 -16.13 6.48
CA THR A 447 15.79 -15.60 7.09
C THR A 447 15.88 -15.94 8.57
N GLN A 448 14.78 -15.84 9.31
CA GLN A 448 14.73 -16.24 10.72
C GLN A 448 15.02 -17.73 10.87
N THR A 449 14.43 -18.56 10.01
CA THR A 449 14.71 -20.01 9.99
C THR A 449 16.19 -20.31 9.71
N ALA A 450 16.84 -19.51 8.86
CA ALA A 450 18.27 -19.65 8.60
C ALA A 450 19.13 -19.26 9.81
N VAL A 451 18.74 -18.21 10.54
CA VAL A 451 19.37 -17.82 11.82
C VAL A 451 19.20 -18.94 12.86
N ASP A 452 17.99 -19.43 13.06
CA ASP A 452 17.66 -20.44 14.08
C ASP A 452 18.40 -21.76 13.87
N ASN A 453 18.64 -22.14 12.61
CA ASN A 453 19.32 -23.39 12.26
C ASN A 453 20.84 -23.24 12.15
N ASN A 454 21.40 -22.04 12.32
CA ASN A 454 22.84 -21.82 12.18
C ASN A 454 23.59 -22.14 13.48
N ALA A 455 24.21 -23.30 13.53
CA ALA A 455 24.98 -23.78 14.68
C ALA A 455 26.22 -22.93 15.05
N THR A 456 26.64 -22.00 14.20
CA THR A 456 27.75 -21.05 14.50
C THR A 456 27.26 -19.75 15.15
N LEU A 457 25.95 -19.51 15.16
CA LEU A 457 25.34 -18.38 15.86
C LEU A 457 25.09 -18.76 17.31
N LEU A 458 25.77 -18.08 18.22
CA LEU A 458 25.64 -18.29 19.65
C LEU A 458 25.03 -17.06 20.31
N PRO A 459 23.96 -17.19 21.12
CA PRO A 459 23.50 -16.08 21.93
C PRO A 459 24.60 -15.73 22.93
N VAL A 460 24.83 -14.45 23.19
CA VAL A 460 25.84 -13.97 24.13
C VAL A 460 25.71 -14.63 25.52
N ALA A 461 24.50 -14.99 25.94
CA ALA A 461 24.22 -15.69 27.20
C ALA A 461 24.75 -17.14 27.29
N ALA A 462 25.14 -17.77 26.18
CA ALA A 462 25.70 -19.12 26.18
C ALA A 462 27.10 -19.19 26.84
N ASN A 463 27.80 -18.05 26.93
CA ASN A 463 29.09 -17.83 27.61
C ASN A 463 30.27 -18.75 27.20
N ALA A 464 30.08 -19.70 26.29
CA ALA A 464 31.09 -20.64 25.83
C ALA A 464 31.05 -20.78 24.30
N GLY A 465 32.15 -20.39 23.64
CA GLY A 465 32.40 -20.69 22.23
C GLY A 465 32.70 -22.18 21.99
N THR A 466 32.52 -22.61 20.75
CA THR A 466 32.93 -23.89 20.19
C THR A 466 34.40 -23.83 19.72
N ALA A 467 34.87 -24.88 19.02
CA ALA A 467 36.19 -24.89 18.39
C ALA A 467 36.20 -24.25 16.98
N ASN A 468 35.02 -23.84 16.48
CA ASN A 468 34.85 -23.20 15.19
C ASN A 468 34.92 -21.67 15.34
N ALA A 469 34.94 -20.94 14.21
CA ALA A 469 34.75 -19.49 14.24
C ALA A 469 33.27 -19.20 14.58
N ASP A 470 33.02 -18.76 15.81
CA ASP A 470 31.66 -18.50 16.27
C ASP A 470 31.25 -17.04 16.07
N VAL A 471 29.94 -16.82 16.01
CA VAL A 471 29.33 -15.51 15.97
C VAL A 471 28.42 -15.35 17.18
N PHE A 472 28.88 -14.56 18.15
CA PHE A 472 28.09 -14.15 19.29
C PHE A 472 27.10 -13.06 18.89
N HIS A 473 25.86 -13.14 19.35
CA HIS A 473 24.84 -12.13 19.08
C HIS A 473 23.89 -11.94 20.28
N PHE A 474 23.27 -10.77 20.36
CA PHE A 474 22.19 -10.53 21.31
C PHE A 474 20.85 -10.91 20.67
N THR A 475 19.98 -11.57 21.45
CA THR A 475 18.63 -11.97 21.00
C THR A 475 17.59 -10.87 21.18
N SER A 476 18.02 -9.70 21.65
CA SER A 476 17.20 -8.51 21.90
C SER A 476 18.10 -7.27 21.83
N ALA A 477 17.51 -6.08 21.83
CA ALA A 477 18.28 -4.83 21.96
C ALA A 477 19.23 -4.88 23.16
N ILE A 478 20.46 -4.38 22.97
CA ILE A 478 21.48 -4.33 24.02
C ILE A 478 21.02 -3.37 25.10
N ALA A 479 20.87 -3.88 26.31
CA ALA A 479 20.52 -3.13 27.50
C ALA A 479 21.74 -2.96 28.40
N GLN A 480 21.74 -1.91 29.22
CA GLN A 480 22.81 -1.61 30.19
C GLN A 480 23.01 -2.69 31.25
N THR A 481 22.09 -3.65 31.36
CA THR A 481 22.25 -4.83 32.23
C THR A 481 22.98 -5.99 31.55
N ASN A 482 23.35 -5.88 30.26
CA ASN A 482 23.97 -6.96 29.49
C ASN A 482 25.48 -7.10 29.70
N ASP A 483 25.93 -6.89 30.94
CA ASP A 483 27.31 -7.15 31.33
C ASP A 483 27.60 -8.64 31.37
N VAL A 484 28.57 -9.07 30.59
CA VAL A 484 28.83 -10.49 30.36
C VAL A 484 30.28 -10.73 29.93
N ALA A 485 30.78 -11.93 30.23
CA ALA A 485 32.05 -12.40 29.68
C ALA A 485 31.76 -13.51 28.66
N ILE A 486 32.29 -13.33 27.44
CA ILE A 486 32.24 -14.36 26.39
C ILE A 486 33.64 -14.92 26.18
N ASN A 487 33.73 -16.23 25.91
CA ASN A 487 34.97 -16.84 25.44
C ASN A 487 35.15 -16.48 23.96
N PHE A 488 36.10 -15.60 23.66
CA PHE A 488 36.26 -14.96 22.35
C PHE A 488 37.57 -15.42 21.71
N ALA A 489 37.55 -16.60 21.13
CA ALA A 489 38.71 -17.23 20.50
C ALA A 489 39.09 -16.53 19.19
N ALA A 490 40.27 -16.87 18.66
CA ALA A 490 40.72 -16.30 17.39
C ALA A 490 39.75 -16.66 16.26
N LYS A 491 39.37 -15.66 15.45
CA LYS A 491 38.35 -15.72 14.38
C LYS A 491 36.89 -15.64 14.86
N ASP A 492 36.63 -15.56 16.15
CA ASP A 492 35.28 -15.29 16.64
C ASP A 492 34.86 -13.85 16.33
N SER A 493 33.55 -13.65 16.24
CA SER A 493 32.95 -12.33 16.03
C SER A 493 31.78 -12.11 16.98
N LEU A 494 31.56 -10.86 17.38
CA LEU A 494 30.42 -10.42 18.19
C LEU A 494 29.64 -9.39 17.39
N PHE A 495 28.39 -9.72 17.09
CA PHE A 495 27.45 -8.84 16.41
C PHE A 495 26.69 -7.98 17.41
N LEU A 496 26.81 -6.66 17.26
CA LEU A 496 26.11 -5.69 18.09
C LEU A 496 24.82 -5.17 17.46
N GLY A 497 24.64 -5.36 16.15
CA GLY A 497 23.59 -4.71 15.36
C GLY A 497 24.12 -3.53 14.54
N GLU A 498 23.24 -2.91 13.76
CA GLU A 498 23.57 -1.75 12.92
C GLU A 498 23.61 -0.43 13.72
N GLY A 499 24.30 0.59 13.17
CA GLY A 499 24.30 1.95 13.73
C GLY A 499 25.36 2.24 14.80
N TYR A 500 26.17 1.24 15.16
CA TYR A 500 27.31 1.40 16.06
C TYR A 500 28.55 1.92 15.33
N THR A 501 29.29 2.81 16.00
CA THR A 501 30.56 3.35 15.52
C THR A 501 31.67 3.12 16.56
N LEU A 502 32.87 2.76 16.11
CA LEU A 502 34.02 2.68 17.02
C LEU A 502 34.53 4.09 17.31
N ASN A 503 34.53 4.49 18.58
CA ASN A 503 35.19 5.71 19.00
C ASN A 503 36.53 5.37 19.65
N SER A 504 37.59 5.44 18.83
CA SER A 504 38.97 5.22 19.27
C SER A 504 39.63 6.45 19.93
N THR A 505 38.91 7.58 20.01
CA THR A 505 39.44 8.85 20.51
C THR A 505 38.93 9.23 21.90
N ALA A 506 37.85 8.61 22.35
CA ALA A 506 37.30 8.81 23.69
C ALA A 506 38.28 8.32 24.77
N THR A 507 38.33 9.05 25.87
CA THR A 507 39.12 8.71 27.05
C THR A 507 38.24 8.03 28.08
N VAL A 508 38.62 6.81 28.46
CA VAL A 508 37.99 6.04 29.56
C VAL A 508 38.85 6.16 30.81
N ASP A 509 38.29 6.71 31.88
CA ASP A 509 38.92 6.70 33.19
C ASP A 509 38.84 5.29 33.78
N ALA A 510 39.98 4.59 33.83
CA ALA A 510 40.07 3.22 34.32
C ALA A 510 39.70 3.04 35.81
N THR A 511 39.61 4.13 36.58
CA THR A 511 39.27 4.10 38.02
C THR A 511 37.78 4.33 38.25
N THR A 512 37.17 5.23 37.48
CA THR A 512 35.78 5.64 37.65
C THR A 512 34.83 5.05 36.61
N GLY A 513 35.36 4.50 35.52
CA GLY A 513 34.57 4.00 34.41
C GLY A 513 33.95 5.11 33.54
N PHE A 514 34.32 6.36 33.78
CA PHE A 514 33.75 7.52 33.10
C PHE A 514 34.36 7.69 31.71
N ILE A 515 33.50 7.81 30.69
CA ILE A 515 33.90 7.96 29.29
C ILE A 515 33.68 9.40 28.83
N THR A 516 34.74 10.02 28.32
CA THR A 516 34.77 11.41 27.87
C THR A 516 35.12 11.51 26.39
N GLY A 517 34.47 12.41 25.66
CA GLY A 517 34.69 12.61 24.23
C GLY A 517 33.87 11.68 23.32
N GLY A 518 32.69 11.25 23.78
CA GLY A 518 31.72 10.53 22.97
C GLY A 518 30.95 11.43 22.00
N ASN A 519 30.20 10.79 21.11
CA ASN A 519 29.45 11.40 20.02
C ASN A 519 27.94 11.37 20.32
N ASN A 520 27.36 12.55 20.55
CA ASN A 520 25.94 12.70 20.84
C ASN A 520 24.98 12.39 19.67
N ASN A 521 25.47 11.88 18.54
CA ASN A 521 24.68 11.60 17.34
C ASN A 521 24.76 10.14 16.86
N ALA A 522 25.56 9.28 17.48
CA ALA A 522 25.71 7.88 17.08
C ALA A 522 25.84 6.98 18.30
N LEU A 523 25.44 5.71 18.18
CA LEU A 523 25.78 4.70 19.18
C LEU A 523 27.26 4.37 19.06
N GLU A 524 27.94 4.27 20.20
CA GLU A 524 29.38 4.06 20.22
C GLU A 524 29.80 2.72 20.83
N VAL A 525 30.97 2.27 20.39
CA VAL A 525 31.71 1.14 20.96
C VAL A 525 33.09 1.63 21.36
N PHE A 526 33.54 1.23 22.55
CA PHE A 526 34.88 1.54 23.06
C PHE A 526 35.59 0.25 23.45
N PHE A 527 36.90 0.18 23.22
CA PHE A 527 37.72 -0.94 23.67
C PHE A 527 38.67 -0.50 24.78
N VAL A 528 38.62 -1.20 25.90
CA VAL A 528 39.46 -0.93 27.06
C VAL A 528 40.12 -2.21 27.52
N LYS A 529 41.42 -2.18 27.80
CA LYS A 529 42.10 -3.28 28.47
C LYS A 529 41.85 -3.19 29.97
N ASP A 530 41.17 -4.17 30.54
CA ASP A 530 40.98 -4.25 31.98
C ASP A 530 42.32 -4.57 32.66
N THR A 531 42.69 -3.74 33.63
CA THR A 531 43.97 -3.86 34.34
C THR A 531 44.00 -5.00 35.35
N VAL A 532 42.83 -5.51 35.75
CA VAL A 532 42.71 -6.57 36.75
C VAL A 532 42.70 -7.96 36.10
N SER A 533 41.81 -8.20 35.14
CA SER A 533 41.72 -9.47 34.41
C SER A 533 42.74 -9.59 33.27
N GLY A 534 43.24 -8.47 32.75
CA GLY A 534 44.13 -8.42 31.59
C GLY A 534 43.44 -8.62 30.24
N ASN A 535 42.13 -8.86 30.23
CA ASN A 535 41.32 -9.02 29.01
C ASN A 535 40.88 -7.66 28.46
N VAL A 536 40.54 -7.64 27.17
CA VAL A 536 39.87 -6.49 26.54
C VAL A 536 38.37 -6.55 26.83
N GLN A 537 37.79 -5.40 27.16
CA GLN A 537 36.36 -5.17 27.32
C GLN A 537 35.86 -4.28 26.18
N ALA A 538 34.76 -4.69 25.57
CA ALA A 538 33.98 -3.86 24.66
C ALA A 538 32.87 -3.17 25.46
N ILE A 539 32.93 -1.85 25.56
CA ILE A 539 31.90 -1.03 26.18
C ILE A 539 30.97 -0.57 25.05
N VAL A 540 29.71 -0.96 25.12
CA VAL A 540 28.72 -0.80 24.06
C VAL A 540 27.62 0.11 24.55
N GLU A 541 27.44 1.26 23.90
CA GLU A 541 26.36 2.17 24.29
C GLU A 541 24.97 1.56 24.04
N THR A 542 24.05 1.85 24.95
CA THR A 542 22.66 1.38 24.90
C THR A 542 21.70 2.50 24.49
N SER A 543 22.20 3.73 24.44
CA SER A 543 21.50 4.92 23.95
C SER A 543 22.53 5.95 23.48
N VAL A 544 22.18 6.76 22.49
CA VAL A 544 23.06 7.81 21.97
C VAL A 544 23.28 8.87 23.05
N THR A 545 24.52 8.99 23.52
CA THR A 545 24.92 9.98 24.55
C THR A 545 26.32 10.52 24.27
N GLY A 546 26.64 11.72 24.74
CA GLY A 546 27.96 12.32 24.55
C GLY A 546 29.03 11.88 25.55
N SER A 547 28.58 11.53 26.75
CA SER A 547 29.40 10.94 27.80
C SER A 547 28.58 9.84 28.44
N THR A 548 29.22 8.71 28.71
CA THR A 548 28.60 7.60 29.40
C THR A 548 29.47 7.14 30.57
N THR A 549 28.91 6.31 31.43
CA THR A 549 29.62 5.69 32.55
C THR A 549 29.43 4.18 32.43
N ALA A 550 30.52 3.43 32.55
CA ALA A 550 30.50 1.98 32.58
C ALA A 550 31.32 1.51 33.78
N VAL A 551 30.74 0.78 34.73
CA VAL A 551 31.49 0.26 35.88
C VAL A 551 32.47 -0.82 35.39
N LEU A 552 33.78 -0.53 35.48
CA LEU A 552 34.85 -1.44 35.05
C LEU A 552 35.37 -2.29 36.23
N GLY A 553 35.66 -3.57 36.00
CA GLY A 553 36.25 -4.45 37.00
C GLY A 553 36.32 -5.94 36.58
N ALA A 554 37.07 -6.74 37.36
CA ALA A 554 37.32 -8.16 37.07
C ALA A 554 36.10 -9.09 37.16
N THR A 555 35.04 -8.67 37.84
CA THR A 555 33.75 -9.37 37.88
C THR A 555 32.71 -8.42 37.34
N VAL A 556 32.39 -8.54 36.04
CA VAL A 556 31.33 -7.74 35.44
C VAL A 556 30.00 -8.31 35.92
N ALA A 557 29.33 -7.60 36.82
CA ALA A 557 27.99 -7.92 37.27
C ALA A 557 27.11 -6.73 36.92
N GLY A 558 26.11 -6.93 36.06
CA GLY A 558 25.30 -5.85 35.47
C GLY A 558 24.86 -4.82 36.50
N SER A 559 25.22 -3.56 36.28
CA SER A 559 24.81 -2.46 37.15
C SER A 559 23.71 -1.62 36.51
N ALA A 560 22.63 -1.39 37.26
CA ALA A 560 21.58 -0.45 36.84
C ALA A 560 22.08 1.00 36.74
N THR A 561 23.29 1.29 37.22
CA THR A 561 23.95 2.60 37.12
C THR A 561 24.73 2.79 35.83
N ASP A 562 24.91 1.74 35.02
CA ASP A 562 25.67 1.84 33.78
C ASP A 562 24.83 2.54 32.69
N GLY A 563 25.50 3.37 31.89
CA GLY A 563 24.95 3.94 30.66
C GLY A 563 25.35 3.17 29.40
N ALA A 564 25.95 1.99 29.57
CA ALA A 564 26.46 1.12 28.50
C ALA A 564 26.46 -0.33 28.99
N ALA A 565 26.56 -1.29 28.06
CA ALA A 565 26.84 -2.70 28.37
C ALA A 565 28.34 -2.98 28.28
N VAL A 566 28.87 -3.77 29.21
CA VAL A 566 30.30 -4.14 29.26
C VAL A 566 30.48 -5.62 28.91
N ILE A 567 31.07 -5.88 27.75
CA ILE A 567 31.31 -7.23 27.24
C ILE A 567 32.79 -7.58 27.37
N THR A 568 33.12 -8.49 28.28
CA THR A 568 34.50 -8.97 28.42
C THR A 568 34.80 -10.02 27.36
N LEU A 569 35.78 -9.74 26.50
CA LEU A 569 36.24 -10.61 25.42
C LEU A 569 37.36 -11.50 25.95
N THR A 570 36.97 -12.59 26.63
CA THR A 570 37.94 -13.49 27.28
C THR A 570 38.80 -14.17 26.22
N GLY A 571 40.12 -14.07 26.35
CA GLY A 571 41.08 -14.56 25.35
C GLY A 571 41.68 -13.47 24.45
N VAL A 572 41.14 -12.26 24.48
CA VAL A 572 41.73 -11.05 23.88
C VAL A 572 42.50 -10.29 24.94
N THR A 573 43.80 -10.13 24.77
CA THR A 573 44.69 -9.53 25.79
C THR A 573 45.24 -8.16 25.39
N ASP A 574 45.03 -7.74 24.14
CA ASP A 574 45.45 -6.45 23.63
C ASP A 574 44.39 -5.88 22.67
N VAL A 575 44.18 -4.57 22.71
CA VAL A 575 43.18 -3.89 21.86
C VAL A 575 43.53 -4.02 20.37
N SER A 576 44.80 -4.21 20.02
CA SER A 576 45.20 -4.47 18.63
C SER A 576 44.70 -5.81 18.08
N GLN A 577 44.24 -6.73 18.95
CA GLN A 577 43.67 -8.02 18.57
C GLN A 577 42.17 -7.94 18.26
N VAL A 578 41.56 -6.74 18.31
CA VAL A 578 40.17 -6.54 17.92
C VAL A 578 40.04 -5.50 16.84
N SER A 579 39.15 -5.77 15.89
CA SER A 579 38.71 -4.80 14.90
C SER A 579 37.21 -4.58 15.03
N PHE A 580 36.74 -3.39 14.66
CA PHE A 580 35.32 -3.09 14.56
C PHE A 580 34.98 -2.61 13.15
N ALA A 581 34.02 -3.28 12.53
CA ALA A 581 33.46 -2.86 11.23
C ALA A 581 32.02 -3.35 11.11
N ASN A 582 31.14 -2.52 10.56
CA ASN A 582 29.75 -2.88 10.23
C ASN A 582 28.96 -3.47 11.41
N GLY A 583 29.13 -2.93 12.62
CA GLY A 583 28.45 -3.45 13.82
C GLY A 583 29.04 -4.75 14.38
N VAL A 584 30.19 -5.19 13.86
CA VAL A 584 30.85 -6.44 14.24
C VAL A 584 32.17 -6.14 14.92
N ILE A 585 32.36 -6.71 16.11
CA ILE A 585 33.68 -6.84 16.74
C ILE A 585 34.26 -8.18 16.29
N SER A 586 35.48 -8.19 15.78
CA SER A 586 36.16 -9.42 15.35
C SER A 586 37.49 -9.60 16.06
N HIS A 587 37.80 -10.83 16.47
CA HIS A 587 39.12 -11.18 17.00
C HIS A 587 40.09 -11.39 15.82
N VAL A 588 41.00 -10.43 15.64
CA VAL A 588 42.05 -10.46 14.62
C VAL A 588 43.37 -10.99 15.21
N ALA A 589 44.06 -11.82 14.44
CA ALA A 589 45.24 -12.58 14.87
C ALA A 589 46.49 -11.73 15.09
#